data_AF-A0A0B7BMB4-F1
#
_entry.id   AF-A0A0B7BMB4-F1
#
_cell.length_a   1.000
_cell.length_b   1.000
_cell.length_c   1.000
_cell.angle_alpha   90.00
_cell.angle_beta   90.00
_cell.angle_gamma   90.00
#
_symmetry.space_group_name_H-M   'P 1'
#
loop_
_entity.id
_entity.type
_entity.pdbx_description
1 polymer ?
#
loop_
_entity_poly.entity_id
_entity_poly.type
_entity_poly.pdbx_seq_one_letter_code
_entity_poly.pdbx_strand_id
1 'polypeptide(L)'
;MFDDALKNLAVFGKLIVIGMISNYEGQEIKDGNTFHDLKEKRTVPIPMTVLTKSARVSGFFLPHYRADFPRHIGTLIKLYKEGKLKVSSDVGVGAANGPFVGLEKVADAVEHMYARKNVGKVIVELNKDDKSAL
;
A
#
# COMPACT_ATOMS: atom_id res chain seq x y z
N MET A 1 -6.44 9.74 8.13
CA MET A 1 -5.06 9.58 7.58
C MET A 1 -4.71 10.64 6.54
N PHE A 2 -5.42 10.77 5.42
CA PHE A 2 -5.08 11.79 4.40
C PHE A 2 -5.17 13.21 4.97
N ASP A 3 -6.31 13.58 5.57
CA ASP A 3 -6.51 14.90 6.19
C ASP A 3 -5.47 15.17 7.29
N ASP A 4 -5.17 14.18 8.12
CA ASP A 4 -4.16 14.30 9.18
C ASP A 4 -2.76 14.55 8.61
N ALA A 5 -2.36 13.79 7.59
CA ALA A 5 -1.06 13.95 6.94
C ALA A 5 -0.96 15.32 6.26
N LEU A 6 -2.02 15.77 5.58
CA LEU A 6 -2.10 17.07 4.93
C LEU A 6 -1.99 18.21 5.96
N LYS A 7 -2.74 18.13 7.07
CA LYS A 7 -2.71 19.11 8.17
C LYS A 7 -1.31 19.23 8.77
N ASN A 8 -0.54 18.15 8.81
CA ASN A 8 0.78 18.11 9.45
C ASN A 8 1.97 18.27 8.49
N LEU A 9 1.75 18.62 7.21
CA LEU A 9 2.86 18.92 6.30
C LEU A 9 3.71 20.08 6.83
N ALA A 10 5.03 19.97 6.69
CA ALA A 10 5.94 21.11 6.85
C ALA A 10 5.78 22.10 5.69
N VAL A 11 6.36 23.30 5.83
CA VAL A 11 6.51 24.22 4.69
C VAL A 11 7.35 23.53 3.61
N PHE A 12 6.91 23.61 2.35
CA PHE A 12 7.42 22.84 1.20
C PHE A 12 7.25 21.31 1.28
N GLY A 13 6.42 20.85 2.22
CA GLY A 13 6.10 19.43 2.40
C GLY A 13 5.45 18.81 1.17
N LYS A 14 5.70 17.51 0.98
CA LYS A 14 5.17 16.73 -0.15
C LYS A 14 4.36 15.56 0.38
N LEU A 15 3.09 15.49 -0.02
CA LEU A 15 2.23 14.34 0.24
C LEU A 15 2.04 13.57 -1.06
N ILE A 16 2.48 12.31 -1.10
CA ILE A 16 2.34 11.44 -2.26
C ILE A 16 1.18 10.48 -2.02
N VAL A 17 0.18 10.54 -2.89
CA VAL A 17 -0.97 9.63 -2.84
C VAL A 17 -0.60 8.35 -3.59
N ILE A 18 -0.38 7.27 -2.84
CA ILE A 18 -0.09 5.92 -3.36
C ILE A 18 -1.37 5.08 -3.45
N GLY A 19 -2.31 5.28 -2.52
CA GLY A 19 -3.55 4.52 -2.44
C GLY A 19 -4.42 4.96 -1.27
N MET A 20 -5.58 4.30 -1.16
CA MET A 20 -6.61 4.57 -0.15
C MET A 20 -7.26 3.26 0.32
N ILE A 21 -6.45 2.37 0.92
CA ILE A 21 -6.89 1.01 1.28
C ILE A 21 -8.10 0.96 2.21
N SER A 22 -8.31 2.01 3.02
CA SER A 22 -9.52 2.19 3.84
C SER A 22 -10.83 2.21 3.04
N ASN A 23 -10.75 2.43 1.73
CA ASN A 23 -11.90 2.60 0.84
C ASN A 23 -11.94 1.55 -0.29
N TYR A 24 -11.09 0.50 -0.21
CA TYR A 24 -11.04 -0.55 -1.24
C TYR A 24 -12.04 -1.68 -0.99
N GLU A 25 -12.19 -2.10 0.27
CA GLU A 25 -13.36 -2.87 0.66
C GLU A 25 -14.55 -1.95 0.46
N GLY A 26 -15.34 -2.21 -0.57
CA GLY A 26 -16.59 -1.53 -0.76
C GLY A 26 -17.40 -1.71 0.52
N GLN A 27 -17.42 -0.69 1.38
CA GLN A 27 -18.63 -0.39 2.10
C GLN A 27 -19.69 -0.41 1.02
N GLU A 28 -20.62 -1.36 1.14
CA GLU A 28 -21.65 -1.60 0.16
C GLU A 28 -22.10 -0.28 -0.46
N ILE A 29 -22.23 -0.29 -1.78
CA ILE A 29 -23.11 0.61 -2.52
C ILE A 29 -24.54 0.34 -2.00
N LYS A 30 -24.79 0.65 -0.73
CA LYS A 30 -26.06 0.47 -0.03
C LYS A 30 -26.96 1.67 -0.30
N ASP A 31 -26.35 2.81 -0.64
CA ASP A 31 -27.06 4.08 -0.86
C ASP A 31 -26.79 4.73 -2.24
N GLY A 32 -26.32 3.98 -3.24
CA GLY A 32 -26.06 4.53 -4.59
C GLY A 32 -24.84 5.45 -4.67
N ASN A 33 -23.97 5.37 -3.66
CA ASN A 33 -22.82 6.25 -3.54
C ASN A 33 -21.68 5.80 -4.46
N THR A 34 -21.37 6.62 -5.47
CA THR A 34 -20.29 6.40 -6.44
C THR A 34 -18.97 6.98 -5.90
N PHE A 35 -17.87 6.88 -6.66
CA PHE A 35 -16.62 7.63 -6.38
C PHE A 35 -16.85 9.14 -6.11
N HIS A 36 -17.99 9.70 -6.50
CA HIS A 36 -18.41 11.07 -6.19
C HIS A 36 -18.77 11.31 -4.71
N ASP A 37 -19.17 10.28 -3.97
CA ASP A 37 -19.62 10.38 -2.58
C ASP A 37 -18.49 10.20 -1.56
N LEU A 38 -17.26 9.99 -2.05
CA LEU A 38 -16.01 10.25 -1.32
C LEU A 38 -15.83 11.73 -0.94
N LYS A 39 -16.83 12.58 -1.21
CA LYS A 39 -17.05 13.86 -0.51
C LYS A 39 -17.51 13.63 0.94
N GLU A 40 -16.88 12.74 1.68
CA GLU A 40 -16.82 12.91 3.13
C GLU A 40 -16.33 14.34 3.39
N LYS A 41 -17.02 15.06 4.28
CA LYS A 41 -16.75 16.47 4.58
C LYS A 41 -15.29 16.61 5.02
N ARG A 42 -14.39 16.88 4.07
CA ARG A 42 -12.97 17.13 4.35
C ARG A 42 -12.92 18.22 5.39
N THR A 43 -12.22 17.94 6.48
CA THR A 43 -12.08 18.90 7.58
C THR A 43 -10.95 19.90 7.28
N VAL A 44 -10.08 19.55 6.33
CA VAL A 44 -8.90 20.34 5.95
C VAL A 44 -9.06 20.91 4.53
N PRO A 45 -9.03 22.25 4.36
CA PRO A 45 -9.13 22.88 3.05
C PRO A 45 -7.82 22.73 2.27
N ILE A 46 -7.76 21.77 1.33
CA ILE A 46 -6.56 21.48 0.53
C ILE A 46 -5.94 22.74 -0.09
N PRO A 47 -6.67 23.62 -0.82
CA PRO A 47 -6.07 24.80 -1.45
C PRO A 47 -5.39 25.72 -0.45
N MET A 48 -6.01 25.96 0.71
CA MET A 48 -5.44 26.80 1.75
C MET A 48 -4.22 26.15 2.39
N THR A 49 -4.26 24.84 2.65
CA THR A 49 -3.11 24.13 3.23
C THR A 49 -1.91 24.13 2.29
N VAL A 50 -2.11 23.88 0.99
CA VAL A 50 -1.00 23.90 0.03
C VAL A 50 -0.47 25.31 -0.19
N LEU A 51 -1.34 26.34 -0.21
CA LEU A 51 -0.95 27.73 -0.36
C LEU A 51 -0.10 28.21 0.82
N THR A 52 -0.64 28.10 2.03
CA THR A 52 0.00 28.62 3.27
C THR A 52 1.30 27.92 3.62
N LYS A 53 1.49 26.68 3.16
CA LYS A 53 2.70 25.90 3.40
C LYS A 53 3.58 25.76 2.17
N SER A 54 3.21 26.35 1.04
CA SER A 54 3.89 26.09 -0.25
C SER A 54 4.09 24.59 -0.52
N ALA A 55 3.11 23.78 -0.11
CA ALA A 55 3.19 22.33 -0.13
C ALA A 55 2.69 21.75 -1.46
N ARG A 56 2.99 20.47 -1.71
CA ARG A 56 2.53 19.73 -2.90
C ARG A 56 1.82 18.45 -2.51
N VAL A 57 0.70 18.19 -3.18
CA VAL A 57 0.04 16.87 -3.19
C VAL A 57 0.18 16.29 -4.60
N SER A 58 0.61 15.04 -4.73
CA SER A 58 0.77 14.38 -6.03
C SER A 58 0.37 12.93 -5.99
N GLY A 59 -0.42 12.48 -6.97
CA GLY A 59 -0.67 11.06 -7.20
C GLY A 59 0.54 10.36 -7.80
N PHE A 60 0.70 9.09 -7.47
CA PHE A 60 1.65 8.19 -8.10
C PHE A 60 0.93 6.91 -8.52
N PHE A 61 0.90 6.64 -9.83
CA PHE A 61 0.33 5.43 -10.37
C PHE A 61 1.44 4.65 -11.10
N LEU A 62 1.80 3.49 -10.56
CA LEU A 62 2.97 2.71 -10.98
C LEU A 62 3.06 2.51 -12.51
N PRO A 63 1.98 2.20 -13.24
CA PRO A 63 2.02 2.04 -14.70
C PRO A 63 2.49 3.27 -15.49
N HIS A 64 2.39 4.48 -14.95
CA HIS A 64 2.88 5.71 -15.62
C HIS A 64 4.41 5.85 -15.59
N TYR A 65 5.10 5.07 -14.76
CA TYR A 65 6.55 5.14 -14.56
C TYR A 65 7.29 3.90 -15.07
N ARG A 66 6.70 3.16 -16.02
CA ARG A 66 7.28 1.90 -16.56
C ARG A 66 8.70 2.07 -17.09
N ALA A 67 9.03 3.23 -17.67
CA ALA A 67 10.37 3.53 -18.16
C ALA A 67 11.46 3.48 -17.05
N ASP A 68 11.08 3.73 -15.79
CA ASP A 68 11.99 3.70 -14.65
C ASP A 68 12.19 2.30 -14.05
N PHE A 69 11.36 1.31 -14.40
CA PHE A 69 11.35 0.00 -13.73
C PHE A 69 12.71 -0.71 -13.81
N PRO A 70 13.38 -0.85 -14.97
CA PRO A 70 14.63 -1.61 -15.04
C PRO A 70 15.70 -1.05 -14.09
N ARG A 71 15.87 0.28 -14.09
CA ARG A 71 16.81 0.99 -13.22
C ARG A 71 16.45 0.83 -11.75
N HIS A 72 15.18 0.99 -11.40
CA HIS A 72 14.74 0.95 -10.02
C HIS A 72 14.81 -0.47 -9.44
N ILE A 73 14.36 -1.48 -10.17
CA ILE A 73 14.47 -2.89 -9.78
C ILE A 73 15.93 -3.32 -9.63
N GLY A 74 16.80 -2.94 -10.56
CA GLY A 74 18.24 -3.21 -10.45
C GLY A 74 18.86 -2.61 -9.17
N THR A 75 18.42 -1.41 -8.79
CA THR A 75 18.85 -0.76 -7.54
C THR A 75 18.37 -1.51 -6.30
N LEU A 76 17.10 -1.92 -6.26
CA LEU A 76 16.53 -2.68 -5.14
C LEU A 76 17.23 -4.03 -4.96
N ILE A 77 17.46 -4.77 -6.06
CA ILE A 77 18.19 -6.05 -6.03
C ILE A 77 19.61 -5.85 -5.51
N LYS A 78 20.31 -4.81 -5.98
CA LYS A 78 21.67 -4.49 -5.50
C LYS A 78 21.67 -4.22 -3.99
N LEU A 79 20.78 -3.35 -3.50
CA LEU A 79 20.70 -3.01 -2.09
C LEU A 79 20.34 -4.23 -1.22
N TYR A 80 19.47 -5.12 -1.71
CA TYR A 80 19.15 -6.37 -1.05
C TYR A 80 20.37 -7.29 -0.95
N LYS A 81 21.07 -7.53 -2.07
CA LYS A 81 22.29 -8.36 -2.10
C LYS A 81 23.42 -7.81 -1.22
N GLU A 82 23.52 -6.49 -1.12
CA GLU A 82 24.48 -5.80 -0.25
C GLU A 82 24.06 -5.77 1.24
N GLY A 83 22.90 -6.33 1.60
CA GLY A 83 22.38 -6.31 2.98
C GLY A 83 21.93 -4.93 3.47
N LYS A 84 21.82 -3.94 2.56
CA LYS A 84 21.40 -2.56 2.87
C LYS A 84 19.88 -2.37 2.85
N LEU A 85 19.15 -3.33 2.27
CA LEU A 85 17.70 -3.37 2.27
C LEU A 85 17.20 -4.63 2.97
N LYS A 86 16.49 -4.45 4.09
CA LYS A 86 15.78 -5.54 4.77
C LYS A 86 14.45 -5.77 4.07
N VAL A 87 14.16 -7.00 3.68
CA VAL A 87 12.88 -7.42 3.09
C VAL A 87 12.16 -8.27 4.13
N SER A 88 10.94 -7.87 4.48
CA SER A 88 10.07 -8.61 5.40
C SER A 88 8.92 -9.23 4.62
N SER A 89 8.78 -10.55 4.73
CA SER A 89 7.69 -11.32 4.16
C SER A 89 6.84 -11.92 5.26
N ASP A 90 5.53 -11.94 5.06
CA ASP A 90 4.55 -12.60 5.91
C ASP A 90 3.91 -13.75 5.12
N VAL A 91 4.27 -14.97 5.48
CA VAL A 91 3.75 -16.22 4.92
C VAL A 91 2.63 -16.82 5.78
N GLY A 92 2.07 -16.04 6.70
CA GLY A 92 0.96 -16.45 7.55
C GLY A 92 1.35 -17.43 8.65
N VAL A 93 2.63 -17.55 9.00
CA VAL A 93 3.06 -18.39 10.14
C VAL A 93 2.47 -17.81 11.42
N GLY A 94 1.53 -18.52 12.03
CA GLY A 94 0.79 -18.06 13.22
C GLY A 94 -0.47 -17.23 12.92
N ALA A 95 -0.83 -17.03 11.64
CA ALA A 95 -2.14 -16.51 11.28
C ALA A 95 -3.23 -17.57 11.54
N ALA A 96 -4.46 -17.12 11.83
CA ALA A 96 -5.57 -18.02 12.18
C ALA A 96 -5.84 -19.11 11.11
N ASN A 97 -5.76 -18.74 9.83
CA ASN A 97 -5.93 -19.65 8.70
C ASN A 97 -4.62 -19.92 7.93
N GLY A 98 -3.47 -19.63 8.54
CA GLY A 98 -2.16 -19.87 7.95
C GLY A 98 -1.60 -21.26 8.28
N PRO A 99 -0.38 -21.59 7.79
CA PRO A 99 0.44 -20.82 6.84
C PRO A 99 -0.21 -20.73 5.46
N PHE A 100 0.15 -19.71 4.70
CA PHE A 100 -0.42 -19.46 3.37
C PHE A 100 0.33 -20.28 2.30
N VAL A 101 -0.11 -21.53 2.12
CA VAL A 101 0.44 -22.45 1.12
C VAL A 101 -0.69 -22.99 0.26
N GLY A 102 -0.54 -22.95 -1.06
CA GLY A 102 -1.56 -23.33 -2.03
C GLY A 102 -2.44 -22.15 -2.48
N LEU A 103 -2.96 -22.23 -3.70
CA LEU A 103 -3.80 -21.17 -4.29
C LEU A 103 -5.09 -20.93 -3.49
N GLU A 104 -5.60 -21.97 -2.83
CA GLU A 104 -6.75 -21.91 -1.94
C GLU A 104 -6.55 -20.94 -0.78
N LYS A 105 -5.29 -20.66 -0.39
CA LYS A 105 -4.95 -19.74 0.70
C LYS A 105 -4.91 -18.27 0.29
N VAL A 106 -5.15 -17.93 -0.97
CA VAL A 106 -5.17 -16.53 -1.41
C VAL A 106 -6.27 -15.72 -0.72
N ALA A 107 -7.47 -16.27 -0.54
CA ALA A 107 -8.55 -15.60 0.16
C ALA A 107 -8.18 -15.33 1.63
N ASP A 108 -7.71 -16.37 2.33
CA ASP A 108 -7.22 -16.27 3.73
C ASP A 108 -6.12 -15.20 3.88
N ALA A 109 -5.18 -15.14 2.93
CA ALA A 109 -4.09 -14.16 2.93
C ALA A 109 -4.57 -12.73 2.70
N VAL A 110 -5.57 -12.54 1.82
CA VAL A 110 -6.22 -11.24 1.59
C VAL A 110 -6.99 -10.79 2.82
N GLU A 111 -7.76 -11.67 3.45
CA GLU A 111 -8.48 -11.38 4.71
C GLU A 111 -7.50 -11.02 5.83
N HIS A 112 -6.37 -11.74 5.95
CA HIS A 112 -5.32 -11.41 6.93
C HIS A 112 -4.73 -10.01 6.70
N MET A 113 -4.54 -9.61 5.44
CA MET A 113 -4.11 -8.25 5.07
C MET A 113 -5.15 -7.19 5.47
N TYR A 114 -6.43 -7.40 5.14
CA TYR A 114 -7.50 -6.45 5.49
C TYR A 114 -7.79 -6.39 6.99
N ALA A 115 -7.59 -7.50 7.71
CA ALA A 115 -7.59 -7.55 9.17
C ALA A 115 -6.39 -6.81 9.80
N ARG A 116 -5.47 -6.27 8.99
CA ARG A 116 -4.28 -5.50 9.40
C ARG A 116 -3.34 -6.28 10.30
N LYS A 117 -3.29 -7.61 10.13
CA LYS A 117 -2.49 -8.51 10.95
C LYS A 117 -1.11 -8.78 10.36
N ASN A 118 -0.86 -8.37 9.12
CA ASN A 118 0.38 -8.69 8.44
C ASN A 118 1.57 -7.80 8.86
N VAL A 119 2.76 -8.39 8.93
CA VAL A 119 4.02 -7.66 9.12
C VAL A 119 4.93 -7.90 7.91
N GLY A 120 4.97 -6.91 7.02
CA GLY A 120 5.69 -7.02 5.74
C GLY A 120 4.78 -7.46 4.59
N LYS A 121 5.39 -7.93 3.50
CA LYS A 121 4.68 -8.32 2.29
C LYS A 121 4.01 -9.69 2.50
N VAL A 122 2.68 -9.74 2.41
CA VAL A 122 1.94 -11.01 2.41
C VAL A 122 2.30 -11.82 1.16
N ILE A 123 2.70 -13.07 1.36
CA ILE A 123 3.09 -14.03 0.32
C ILE A 123 2.29 -15.31 0.52
N VAL A 124 1.79 -15.87 -0.59
CA VAL A 124 1.21 -17.22 -0.64
C VAL A 124 2.19 -18.09 -1.40
N GLU A 125 2.68 -19.14 -0.77
CA GLU A 125 3.59 -20.09 -1.38
C GLU A 125 2.80 -21.10 -2.21
N LEU A 126 3.19 -21.36 -3.45
CA LEU A 126 2.51 -22.38 -4.27
C LEU A 126 2.94 -23.80 -3.88
N ASN A 127 4.19 -23.96 -3.46
CA ASN A 127 4.75 -25.19 -2.97
C ASN A 127 5.82 -24.89 -1.91
N LYS A 128 5.72 -25.50 -0.74
CA LYS A 128 6.70 -25.32 0.36
C LYS A 128 8.06 -25.96 0.08
N ASP A 129 8.09 -26.96 -0.79
CA ASP A 129 9.32 -27.70 -1.12
C ASP A 129 10.10 -27.05 -2.28
N ASP A 130 9.49 -26.08 -2.97
CA ASP A 130 10.13 -25.39 -4.08
C ASP A 130 10.99 -24.22 -3.58
N LYS A 131 12.25 -24.54 -3.25
CA LYS A 131 13.25 -23.56 -2.79
C LYS A 131 13.87 -22.75 -3.93
N SER A 132 13.36 -22.82 -5.16
CA SER A 132 13.98 -22.14 -6.31
C SER A 132 13.82 -20.62 -6.32
N ALA A 133 13.09 -20.04 -5.36
CA ALA A 133 12.65 -18.65 -5.38
C ALA A 133 13.23 -17.74 -4.27
N LEU A 134 14.23 -18.19 -3.50
CA LEU A 134 14.97 -17.37 -2.54
C LEU A 134 16.46 -17.27 -2.90
#